data_AF-A0A9P0NPA5-F1
#
_entry.id   AF-A0A9P0NPA5-F1
#
_cell.length_a   1.000
_cell.length_b   1.000
_cell.length_c   1.000
_cell.angle_alpha   90.00
_cell.angle_beta   90.00
_cell.angle_gamma   90.00
#
_symmetry.space_group_name_H-M   'P 1'
#
loop_
_entity.id
_entity.type
_entity.pdbx_description
1 polymer ?
#
loop_
_entity_poly.entity_id
_entity_poly.type
_entity_poly.pdbx_seq_one_letter_code
_entity_poly.pdbx_strand_id
1 'polypeptide(L)'
;MPKVYVPKKRPYDKKNMETALKLIHNGTLSLRNAAKQFKINKSALSRRRTRSLGKQGRQTSLTKEMEVDLSDKIKIMAKWGFALTKPEIQAIVQTYVQENHLTTQFKEGKPGKD
;
A
#
# COMPACT_ATOMS: atom_id res chain seq x y z
N MET A 1 -8.43 -18.07 14.93
CA MET A 1 -7.94 -18.00 13.52
C MET A 1 -7.78 -16.53 13.13
N PRO A 2 -6.66 -16.13 12.49
CA PRO A 2 -6.52 -14.76 11.99
C PRO A 2 -7.60 -14.48 10.94
N LYS A 3 -8.26 -13.33 11.03
CA LYS A 3 -9.26 -12.91 10.03
C LYS A 3 -8.55 -12.60 8.72
N VAL A 4 -8.78 -13.41 7.68
CA VAL A 4 -8.30 -13.13 6.32
C VAL A 4 -9.18 -12.03 5.71
N TYR A 5 -8.63 -10.83 5.55
CA TYR A 5 -9.36 -9.73 4.91
C TYR A 5 -9.55 -10.00 3.42
N VAL A 6 -10.81 -9.97 2.96
CA VAL A 6 -11.13 -10.05 1.53
C VAL A 6 -11.44 -8.64 1.01
N PRO A 7 -10.63 -8.08 0.10
CA PRO A 7 -10.88 -6.74 -0.43
C PRO A 7 -12.14 -6.73 -1.29
N LYS A 8 -12.95 -5.67 -1.14
CA LYS A 8 -14.14 -5.46 -1.98
C LYS A 8 -13.70 -5.29 -3.44
N LYS A 9 -14.25 -6.13 -4.33
CA LYS A 9 -13.99 -6.01 -5.77
C LYS A 9 -14.44 -4.65 -6.28
N ARG A 10 -13.61 -4.02 -7.12
CA ARG A 10 -13.98 -2.78 -7.80
C ARG A 10 -15.08 -3.09 -8.82
N PRO A 11 -16.06 -2.20 -9.01
CA PRO A 11 -17.18 -2.44 -9.93
C PRO A 11 -16.79 -2.28 -11.42
N TYR A 12 -15.51 -1.97 -11.71
CA TYR A 12 -15.02 -1.74 -13.07
C TYR A 12 -13.65 -2.37 -13.27
N ASP A 13 -13.41 -2.80 -14.50
CA ASP A 13 -12.11 -3.31 -14.93
C ASP A 13 -11.10 -2.17 -15.13
N LYS A 14 -9.82 -2.44 -14.86
CA LYS A 14 -8.73 -1.48 -15.01
C LYS A 14 -8.53 -1.10 -16.49
N LYS A 15 -8.61 -2.06 -17.41
CA LYS A 15 -8.42 -1.80 -18.85
C LYS A 15 -9.48 -0.83 -19.37
N ASN A 16 -10.75 -1.08 -19.05
CA ASN A 16 -11.86 -0.21 -19.44
C ASN A 16 -11.73 1.22 -18.88
N MET A 17 -11.17 1.37 -17.69
CA MET A 17 -10.91 2.68 -17.11
C MET A 17 -9.82 3.43 -17.89
N GLU A 18 -8.72 2.77 -18.24
CA GLU A 18 -7.62 3.38 -18.99
C GLU A 18 -8.04 3.76 -20.41
N THR A 19 -8.79 2.90 -21.11
CA THR A 19 -9.31 3.21 -22.45
C THR A 19 -10.29 4.40 -22.39
N ALA A 20 -11.18 4.43 -21.40
CA ALA A 20 -12.11 5.55 -21.22
C ALA A 20 -11.36 6.88 -20.97
N LEU A 21 -10.33 6.87 -20.13
CA LEU A 21 -9.53 8.07 -19.84
C LEU A 21 -8.76 8.56 -21.08
N LYS A 22 -8.20 7.64 -21.89
CA LYS A 22 -7.54 8.00 -23.16
C LYS A 22 -8.52 8.66 -24.14
N LEU A 23 -9.71 8.09 -24.32
CA LEU A 23 -10.73 8.65 -25.22
C LEU A 23 -11.24 10.02 -24.77
N ILE A 24 -11.37 10.22 -23.45
CA ILE A 24 -11.71 11.53 -22.86
C ILE A 24 -10.58 12.54 -23.08
N HIS A 25 -9.32 12.12 -22.90
CA HIS A 25 -8.17 13.00 -23.10
C HIS A 25 -8.01 13.44 -24.56
N ASN A 26 -8.28 12.53 -25.49
CA ASN A 26 -8.25 12.78 -26.93
C ASN A 26 -9.46 13.60 -27.44
N GLY A 27 -10.39 14.00 -26.56
CA GLY A 27 -11.57 14.78 -26.93
C GLY A 27 -12.67 14.01 -27.68
N THR A 28 -12.47 12.72 -27.95
CA THR A 28 -13.42 11.88 -28.71
C THR A 28 -14.75 11.62 -27.99
N LEU A 29 -14.73 11.53 -26.65
CA LEU A 29 -15.90 11.26 -25.83
C LEU A 29 -16.02 12.22 -24.65
N SER A 30 -17.24 12.68 -24.39
CA SER A 30 -17.55 13.40 -23.16
C SER A 30 -17.53 12.46 -21.94
N LEU A 31 -17.28 13.00 -20.75
CA LEU A 31 -17.31 12.26 -19.48
C LEU A 31 -18.63 11.46 -19.28
N ARG A 32 -19.75 12.00 -19.76
CA ARG A 32 -21.07 11.36 -19.65
C ARG A 32 -21.21 10.19 -20.62
N ASN A 33 -20.72 10.34 -21.85
CA ASN A 33 -20.80 9.31 -22.87
C ASN A 33 -19.85 8.15 -22.55
N ALA A 34 -18.62 8.46 -22.10
CA ALA A 34 -17.67 7.45 -21.63
C ALA A 34 -18.21 6.66 -20.43
N ALA A 35 -18.88 7.32 -19.47
CA ALA A 35 -19.50 6.64 -18.33
C ALA A 35 -20.57 5.63 -18.77
N LYS A 36 -21.42 6.00 -19.73
CA LYS A 36 -22.47 5.13 -20.28
C LYS A 36 -21.88 3.95 -21.06
N GLN A 37 -20.87 4.20 -21.90
CA GLN A 37 -20.26 3.20 -22.76
C GLN A 37 -19.45 2.16 -21.97
N PHE A 38 -18.61 2.60 -21.03
CA PHE A 38 -17.74 1.71 -20.26
C PHE A 38 -18.37 1.20 -18.96
N LYS A 39 -19.62 1.60 -18.66
CA LYS A 39 -20.34 1.29 -17.41
C LYS A 39 -19.53 1.66 -16.16
N ILE A 40 -18.87 2.81 -16.20
CA ILE A 40 -18.05 3.34 -15.10
C ILE A 40 -18.75 4.57 -14.53
N ASN A 41 -18.82 4.68 -13.20
CA ASN A 41 -19.36 5.87 -12.54
C ASN A 41 -18.65 7.15 -13.00
N LYS A 42 -19.41 8.15 -13.45
CA LYS A 42 -18.90 9.47 -13.90
C LYS A 42 -17.98 10.12 -12.87
N SER A 43 -18.31 10.00 -11.57
CA SER A 43 -17.49 10.53 -10.47
C SER A 43 -16.13 9.86 -10.38
N ALA A 44 -16.03 8.55 -10.67
CA ALA A 44 -14.76 7.82 -10.69
C ALA A 44 -13.88 8.23 -11.86
N LEU A 45 -14.46 8.43 -13.06
CA LEU A 45 -13.76 8.95 -14.23
C LEU A 45 -13.26 10.39 -13.99
N SER A 46 -14.12 11.26 -13.46
CA SER A 46 -13.77 12.64 -13.15
C SER A 46 -12.62 12.74 -12.13
N ARG A 47 -12.68 11.94 -11.06
CA ARG A 47 -11.63 11.89 -10.03
C ARG A 47 -10.29 11.40 -10.59
N ARG A 48 -10.30 10.39 -11.45
CA ARG A 48 -9.08 9.83 -12.07
C ARG A 48 -8.50 10.69 -13.18
N ARG A 49 -9.33 11.51 -13.83
CA ARG A 49 -8.88 12.51 -14.82
C ARG A 49 -8.00 13.58 -14.15
N THR A 50 -8.36 14.03 -12.95
CA THR A 50 -7.67 15.13 -12.26
C THR A 50 -6.60 14.67 -11.29
N ARG A 51 -6.69 13.43 -10.77
CA ARG A 51 -5.74 12.91 -9.78
C ARG A 51 -5.31 11.49 -10.11
N SER A 52 -4.00 11.25 -10.05
CA SER A 52 -3.46 9.89 -9.97
C SER A 52 -3.82 9.29 -8.61
N LEU A 53 -4.62 8.24 -8.60
CA LEU A 53 -4.93 7.48 -7.39
C LEU A 53 -3.77 6.52 -7.14
N GLY A 54 -2.84 6.92 -6.28
CA GLY A 54 -1.74 6.07 -5.80
C GLY A 54 -2.23 4.88 -4.97
N LYS A 55 -1.29 4.14 -4.39
CA LYS A 55 -1.62 3.07 -3.43
C LYS A 55 -2.41 3.67 -2.27
N GLN A 56 -3.53 3.03 -1.94
CA GLN A 56 -4.38 3.44 -0.84
C GLN A 56 -3.75 2.95 0.47
N GLY A 57 -3.69 3.83 1.47
CA GLY A 57 -3.01 3.57 2.75
C GLY A 57 -1.89 4.59 2.98
N ARG A 58 -1.37 4.62 4.21
CA ARG A 58 -0.23 5.48 4.55
C ARG A 58 1.04 4.91 3.93
N GLN A 59 1.98 5.79 3.58
CA GLN A 59 3.31 5.35 3.14
C GLN A 59 4.02 4.62 4.29
N THR A 60 4.81 3.61 3.95
CA THR A 60 5.64 2.88 4.91
C THR A 60 6.73 3.82 5.45
N SER A 61 7.00 3.75 6.75
CA SER A 61 8.08 4.54 7.37
C SER A 61 9.46 3.99 7.00
N LEU A 62 9.54 2.70 6.70
CA LEU A 62 10.74 2.03 6.22
C LEU A 62 10.63 1.81 4.71
N THR A 63 11.77 1.84 4.02
CA THR A 63 11.81 1.44 2.61
C THR A 63 11.63 -0.07 2.50
N LYS A 64 11.15 -0.52 1.33
CA LYS A 64 10.96 -1.95 1.08
C LYS A 64 12.25 -2.75 1.25
N GLU A 65 13.38 -2.18 0.88
CA GLU A 65 14.70 -2.82 0.99
C GLU A 65 15.07 -3.06 2.46
N MET A 66 14.84 -2.07 3.32
CA MET A 66 15.11 -2.17 4.76
C MET A 66 14.19 -3.19 5.44
N GLU A 67 12.91 -3.22 5.06
CA GLU A 67 11.97 -4.22 5.58
C GLU A 67 12.36 -5.65 5.20
N VAL A 68 12.82 -5.85 3.95
CA VAL A 68 13.28 -7.16 3.48
C VAL A 68 14.52 -7.60 4.25
N ASP A 69 15.53 -6.73 4.34
CA ASP A 69 16.79 -7.00 5.07
C ASP A 69 16.52 -7.37 6.54
N LEU A 70 15.69 -6.59 7.25
CA LEU A 70 15.27 -6.89 8.62
C LEU A 70 14.56 -8.24 8.71
N SER A 71 13.63 -8.51 7.79
CA SER A 71 12.86 -9.76 7.80
C SER A 71 13.76 -10.99 7.59
N ASP A 72 14.79 -10.86 6.75
CA ASP A 72 15.68 -11.96 6.43
C ASP A 72 16.65 -12.23 7.57
N LYS A 73 17.17 -11.19 8.23
CA LYS A 73 17.96 -11.32 9.47
C LYS A 73 17.18 -12.01 10.59
N ILE A 74 15.92 -11.62 10.81
CA ILE A 74 15.06 -12.25 11.82
C ILE A 74 14.80 -13.73 11.47
N LYS A 75 14.56 -14.05 10.20
CA LYS A 75 14.41 -15.45 9.77
C LYS A 75 15.70 -16.27 9.98
N ILE A 76 16.88 -15.68 9.75
CA ILE A 76 18.16 -16.35 10.00
C ILE A 76 18.33 -16.63 11.49
N MET A 77 18.05 -15.66 12.37
CA MET A 77 18.08 -15.86 13.82
C MET A 77 17.13 -16.99 14.25
N ALA A 78 15.91 -17.02 13.70
CA ALA A 78 14.97 -18.10 13.97
C ALA A 78 15.49 -19.47 13.51
N LYS A 79 16.15 -19.56 12.35
CA LYS A 79 16.79 -20.79 11.86
C LYS A 79 17.92 -21.27 12.77
N TRP A 80 18.61 -20.36 13.44
CA TRP A 80 19.68 -20.69 14.39
C TRP A 80 19.16 -21.05 15.79
N GLY A 81 17.84 -21.16 15.97
CA GLY A 81 17.23 -21.57 17.24
C GLY A 81 16.86 -20.41 18.16
N PHE A 82 17.00 -19.15 17.72
CA PHE A 82 16.50 -17.99 18.46
C PHE A 82 15.02 -17.77 18.14
N ALA A 83 14.14 -18.39 18.93
CA ALA A 83 12.71 -18.14 18.84
C ALA A 83 12.38 -16.75 19.42
N LEU A 84 12.42 -15.73 18.56
CA LEU A 84 12.12 -14.36 18.97
C LEU A 84 10.63 -14.16 19.23
N THR A 85 10.31 -13.55 20.36
CA THR A 85 8.93 -13.17 20.68
C THR A 85 8.54 -11.86 19.98
N LYS A 86 7.23 -11.62 19.80
CA LYS A 86 6.72 -10.36 19.24
C LYS A 86 7.32 -9.09 19.89
N PRO A 87 7.38 -8.96 21.23
CA PRO A 87 7.97 -7.76 21.85
C PRO A 87 9.48 -7.63 21.61
N GLU A 88 10.22 -8.73 21.47
CA GLU A 88 11.64 -8.71 21.11
C GLU A 88 11.85 -8.20 19.70
N ILE A 89 11.03 -8.66 18.75
CA ILE A 89 11.07 -8.14 17.36
C ILE A 89 10.79 -6.63 17.35
N GLN A 90 9.82 -6.15 18.13
CA GLN A 90 9.55 -4.72 18.25
C GLN A 90 10.74 -3.95 18.84
N ALA A 91 11.45 -4.53 19.81
CA ALA A 91 12.64 -3.93 20.40
C ALA A 91 13.79 -3.86 19.37
N ILE A 92 14.03 -4.93 18.60
CA ILE A 92 15.04 -4.95 17.54
C ILE A 92 14.75 -3.87 16.49
N VAL A 93 13.49 -3.72 16.07
CA VAL A 93 13.09 -2.67 15.12
C VAL A 93 13.25 -1.28 15.75
N GLN A 94 12.92 -1.12 17.03
CA GLN A 94 13.13 0.15 17.75
C GLN A 94 14.61 0.53 17.79
N THR A 95 15.48 -0.40 18.15
CA THR A 95 16.94 -0.20 18.16
C THR A 95 17.44 0.17 16.77
N TYR A 96 17.03 -0.57 15.73
CA TYR A 96 17.40 -0.28 14.35
C TYR A 96 16.98 1.12 13.89
N VAL A 97 15.77 1.56 14.26
CA VAL A 97 15.26 2.90 13.93
C VAL A 97 16.06 3.99 14.63
N GLN A 98 16.43 3.77 15.89
CA GLN A 98 17.21 4.72 16.69
C GLN A 98 18.67 4.82 16.20
N GLU A 99 19.32 3.69 15.94
CA GLU A 99 20.71 3.62 15.46
C GLU A 99 20.89 4.22 14.07
N ASN A 100 19.92 4.01 13.18
CA ASN A 100 19.96 4.58 11.83
C ASN A 100 19.34 5.99 11.76
N HIS A 101 18.99 6.59 12.91
CA HIS A 101 18.38 7.92 13.02
C HIS A 101 17.18 8.13 12.08
N LEU A 102 16.33 7.11 11.93
CA LEU A 102 15.22 7.13 10.98
C LEU A 102 14.04 7.93 11.53
N THR A 103 13.54 8.84 10.70
CA THR A 103 12.32 9.60 11.02
C THR A 103 11.10 8.72 10.79
N THR A 104 10.62 8.08 11.86
CA THR A 104 9.45 7.21 11.82
C THR A 104 8.29 7.81 12.60
N GLN A 105 7.08 7.34 12.31
CA GLN A 105 5.86 7.71 13.03
C GLN A 105 5.59 6.80 14.23
N PHE A 106 6.55 5.91 14.53
CA PHE A 106 6.49 5.03 15.68
C PHE A 106 6.61 5.87 16.96
N LYS A 107 5.82 5.53 17.98
CA LYS A 107 5.95 6.19 19.27
C LYS A 107 7.29 5.78 19.86
N GLU A 108 8.18 6.76 20.07
CA GLU A 108 9.55 6.54 20.60
C GLU A 108 10.39 5.57 19.73
N GLY A 109 10.10 5.50 18.42
CA GLY A 109 10.74 4.57 17.49
C GLY A 109 10.22 3.13 17.60
N LYS A 110 9.28 2.84 18.50
CA LYS A 110 8.75 1.49 18.72
C LYS A 110 7.49 1.20 17.88
N PRO A 111 7.47 0.10 17.10
CA PRO A 111 6.28 -0.32 16.36
C PRO A 111 5.08 -0.64 17.27
N GLY A 112 3.88 -0.41 16.75
CA GLY A 112 2.62 -0.69 17.46
C GLY A 112 2.34 -2.18 17.68
N LYS A 113 1.27 -2.48 18.42
CA LYS A 113 0.88 -3.84 18.84
C LYS A 113 0.17 -4.69 17.79
N ASP A 114 -0.12 -4.17 16.60
CA ASP A 114 -0.86 -4.90 15.54
C ASP A 114 -0.13 -6.16 15.08
#